data_AF-A0A4Q3VFU4-F1
#
_entry.id   AF-A0A4Q3VFU4-F1
#
_cell.length_a   1.000
_cell.length_b   1.000
_cell.length_c   1.000
_cell.angle_alpha   90.00
_cell.angle_beta   90.00
_cell.angle_gamma   90.00
#
_symmetry.space_group_name_H-M   'P 1'
#
loop_
_entity.id
_entity.type
_entity.pdbx_description
1 polymer ?
#
loop_
_entity_poly.entity_id
_entity_poly.type
_entity_poly.pdbx_seq_one_letter_code
_entity_poly.pdbx_strand_id
1 'polypeptide(L)'
;AAVNADSKVRLEARRAARPLADALNQWLRQQRQRVPDGSATARAIDYSLKRWAALTRYLDDGDLPIDNNWVENRIRPIALGRQNWLFAGSLRAGKRAAAVMSLIQSAKLNGLDPYAYLRDVLERLPTQPARSIGELLPHRWVSHLG
;
A
#
# COMPACT_ATOMS: atom_id res chain seq x y z
N ALA A 1 -19.47 1.52 -4.80
CA ALA A 1 -19.87 1.93 -6.16
C ALA A 1 -18.90 2.91 -6.85
N ALA A 2 -17.85 3.45 -6.20
CA ALA A 2 -16.99 4.48 -6.79
C ALA A 2 -15.60 4.01 -7.31
N VAL A 3 -15.33 2.70 -7.31
CA VAL A 3 -14.00 2.16 -7.72
C VAL A 3 -13.85 2.04 -9.25
N ASN A 4 -14.97 2.04 -10.00
CA ASN A 4 -14.98 1.94 -11.47
C ASN A 4 -15.21 3.27 -12.20
N ALA A 5 -15.30 4.39 -11.49
CA ALA A 5 -15.43 5.72 -12.13
C ALA A 5 -14.07 6.16 -12.67
N ASP A 6 -14.00 6.74 -13.87
CA ASP A 6 -12.78 7.31 -14.46
C ASP A 6 -12.09 8.31 -13.52
N SER A 7 -10.76 8.44 -13.61
CA SER A 7 -9.95 9.31 -12.74
C SER A 7 -10.50 10.74 -12.69
N LYS A 8 -10.98 11.25 -13.83
CA LYS A 8 -11.58 12.59 -13.93
C LYS A 8 -12.87 12.71 -13.12
N VAL A 9 -13.75 11.70 -13.18
CA VAL A 9 -15.02 11.70 -12.43
C VAL A 9 -14.75 11.71 -10.92
N ARG A 10 -13.75 10.95 -10.46
CA ARG A 10 -13.35 10.94 -9.04
C ARG A 10 -12.80 12.29 -8.61
N LEU A 11 -11.99 12.93 -9.45
CA LEU A 11 -11.44 14.26 -9.19
C LEU A 11 -12.54 15.33 -9.13
N GLU A 12 -13.50 15.29 -10.06
CA GLU A 12 -14.63 16.23 -10.07
C GLU A 12 -15.48 16.11 -8.82
N ALA A 13 -15.81 14.89 -8.39
CA ALA A 13 -16.55 14.64 -7.15
C ALA A 13 -15.83 15.20 -5.91
N ARG A 14 -14.50 15.28 -5.94
CA ARG A 14 -13.66 15.78 -4.83
C ARG A 14 -13.54 17.31 -4.78
N ARG A 15 -13.98 18.03 -5.81
CA ARG A 15 -13.93 19.51 -5.82
C ARG A 15 -14.66 20.12 -4.63
N ALA A 16 -15.78 19.53 -4.22
CA ALA A 16 -16.56 19.96 -3.06
C ALA A 16 -15.80 19.77 -1.72
N ALA A 17 -14.84 18.86 -1.65
CA ALA A 17 -14.04 18.61 -0.45
C ALA A 17 -12.88 19.60 -0.26
N ARG A 18 -12.46 20.30 -1.33
CA ARG A 18 -11.39 21.31 -1.27
C ARG A 18 -11.66 22.43 -0.24
N PRO A 19 -12.82 23.13 -0.27
CA PRO A 19 -13.09 24.17 0.71
C PRO A 19 -13.17 23.63 2.14
N LEU A 20 -13.62 22.39 2.34
CA LEU A 20 -13.63 21.74 3.66
C LEU A 20 -12.22 21.46 4.18
N ALA A 21 -11.33 20.99 3.30
CA ALA A 21 -9.93 20.80 3.65
C ALA A 21 -9.27 22.14 4.01
N ASP A 22 -9.48 23.19 3.20
CA ASP A 22 -8.90 24.51 3.46
C ASP A 22 -9.42 25.09 4.79
N ALA A 23 -10.72 24.96 5.07
CA ALA A 23 -11.32 25.36 6.34
C ALA A 23 -10.72 24.58 7.53
N LEU A 24 -10.55 23.26 7.39
CA LEU A 24 -9.91 22.42 8.40
C LEU A 24 -8.45 22.83 8.65
N ASN A 25 -7.69 23.19 7.59
CA ASN A 25 -6.32 23.65 7.74
C ASN A 25 -6.24 24.93 8.58
N GLN A 26 -7.10 25.90 8.25
CA GLN A 26 -7.18 27.16 8.98
C GLN A 26 -7.57 26.93 10.43
N TRP A 27 -8.59 26.10 10.66
CA TRP A 27 -9.02 25.74 12.00
C TRP A 27 -7.90 25.08 12.81
N LEU A 28 -7.17 24.11 12.24
CA LEU A 28 -6.04 23.47 12.91
C LEU A 28 -4.94 24.47 13.31
N ARG A 29 -4.61 25.41 12.42
CA ARG A 29 -3.63 26.48 12.71
C ARG A 29 -4.09 27.40 13.84
N GLN A 30 -5.38 27.76 13.87
CA GLN A 30 -5.95 28.57 14.94
C GLN A 30 -5.97 27.81 16.27
N GLN A 31 -6.38 26.54 16.27
CA GLN A 31 -6.36 25.71 17.48
C GLN A 31 -4.95 25.54 18.01
N ARG A 32 -3.95 25.38 17.13
CA ARG A 32 -2.57 25.21 17.56
C ARG A 32 -2.05 26.36 18.43
N GLN A 33 -2.51 27.59 18.18
CA GLN A 33 -2.14 28.78 18.95
C GLN A 33 -2.74 28.80 20.37
N ARG A 34 -3.79 28.00 20.59
CA ARG A 34 -4.54 27.95 21.86
C ARG A 34 -4.19 26.74 22.70
N VAL A 35 -3.52 25.75 22.09
CA VAL A 35 -3.15 24.49 22.72
C VAL A 35 -1.73 24.59 23.28
N PRO A 36 -1.50 24.23 24.57
CA PRO A 36 -0.17 24.22 25.16
C PRO A 36 0.81 23.31 24.42
N ASP A 37 2.05 23.76 24.30
CA ASP A 37 3.14 22.99 23.72
C ASP A 37 3.39 21.69 24.50
N GLY A 38 3.87 20.67 23.79
CA GLY A 38 4.16 19.35 24.36
C GLY A 38 2.93 18.48 24.64
N SER A 39 1.71 19.04 24.61
CA SER A 39 0.49 18.26 24.79
C SER A 39 0.28 17.23 23.67
N ALA A 40 -0.47 16.15 23.96
CA ALA A 40 -0.84 15.17 22.94
C ALA A 40 -1.62 15.81 21.78
N THR A 41 -2.49 16.78 22.10
CA THR A 41 -3.25 17.55 21.11
C THR A 41 -2.34 18.40 20.22
N ALA A 42 -1.35 19.12 20.79
CA ALA A 42 -0.39 19.88 20.00
C ALA A 42 0.37 18.97 19.03
N ARG A 43 0.85 17.83 19.52
CA ARG A 43 1.56 16.83 18.68
C ARG A 43 0.68 16.32 17.53
N ALA A 44 -0.60 16.04 17.78
CA ALA A 44 -1.53 15.58 16.75
C ALA A 44 -1.80 16.66 15.68
N ILE A 45 -1.98 17.92 16.10
CA ILE A 45 -2.16 19.05 15.19
C ILE A 45 -0.89 19.27 14.36
N ASP A 46 0.27 19.32 15.00
CA ASP A 46 1.57 19.53 14.34
C ASP A 46 1.86 18.41 13.33
N TYR A 47 1.57 17.15 13.70
CA TYR A 47 1.70 16.02 12.80
C TYR A 47 0.80 16.17 11.55
N SER A 48 -0.45 16.57 11.74
CA SER A 48 -1.42 16.78 10.66
C SER A 48 -0.97 17.92 9.74
N LEU A 49 -0.57 19.06 10.30
CA LEU A 49 -0.10 20.22 9.55
C LEU A 49 1.20 19.93 8.78
N LYS A 50 2.15 19.22 9.41
CA LYS A 50 3.41 18.81 8.76
C LYS A 50 3.19 17.89 7.56
N ARG A 51 2.12 17.09 7.59
CA ARG A 51 1.76 16.14 6.52
C ARG A 51 0.64 16.64 5.61
N TRP A 52 0.27 17.91 5.71
CA TRP A 52 -0.91 18.44 5.03
C TRP A 52 -0.92 18.15 3.52
N ALA A 53 0.20 18.39 2.84
CA ALA A 53 0.34 18.13 1.42
C ALA A 53 0.06 16.66 1.04
N ALA A 54 0.50 15.71 1.88
CA ALA A 54 0.19 14.29 1.66
C ALA A 54 -1.27 13.98 1.96
N LEU A 55 -1.84 14.56 3.02
CA LEU A 55 -3.23 14.36 3.44
C LEU A 55 -4.23 14.86 2.38
N THR A 56 -3.90 15.93 1.67
CA THR A 56 -4.78 16.53 0.66
C THR A 56 -4.46 16.11 -0.77
N ARG A 57 -3.43 15.29 -1.00
CA ARG A 57 -2.95 14.96 -2.35
C ARG A 57 -4.02 14.33 -3.25
N TYR A 58 -4.92 13.54 -2.66
CA TYR A 58 -6.04 12.92 -3.38
C TYR A 58 -7.02 13.94 -3.98
N LEU A 59 -7.04 15.19 -3.50
CA LEU A 59 -7.87 16.26 -4.06
C LEU A 59 -7.37 16.76 -5.42
N ASP A 60 -6.09 16.50 -5.73
CA ASP A 60 -5.45 16.95 -6.96
C ASP A 60 -5.21 15.78 -7.94
N ASP A 61 -5.44 14.54 -7.51
CA ASP A 61 -5.15 13.33 -8.26
C ASP A 61 -6.27 12.30 -8.06
N GLY A 62 -7.03 12.09 -9.13
CA GLY A 62 -8.17 11.17 -9.14
C GLY A 62 -7.77 9.71 -8.96
N ASP A 63 -6.53 9.32 -9.23
CA ASP A 63 -6.05 7.94 -9.10
C ASP A 63 -5.60 7.59 -7.69
N LEU A 64 -5.38 8.61 -6.85
CA LEU A 64 -5.06 8.40 -5.45
C LEU A 64 -6.33 8.17 -4.62
N PRO A 65 -6.38 7.14 -3.76
CA PRO A 65 -7.42 7.00 -2.77
C PRO A 65 -7.26 8.06 -1.65
N ILE A 66 -8.35 8.34 -0.94
CA ILE A 66 -8.35 9.27 0.21
C ILE A 66 -7.57 8.73 1.41
N ASP A 67 -7.55 7.41 1.55
CA ASP A 67 -6.88 6.70 2.64
C ASP A 67 -6.06 5.53 2.10
N ASN A 68 -5.18 5.02 2.96
CA ASN A 68 -4.32 3.88 2.69
C ASN A 68 -4.89 2.57 3.27
N ASN A 69 -6.17 2.51 3.69
CA ASN A 69 -6.74 1.36 4.39
C ASN A 69 -6.57 0.06 3.61
N TRP A 70 -6.69 0.13 2.29
CA TRP A 70 -6.49 -1.02 1.41
C TRP A 70 -5.06 -1.58 1.48
N VAL A 71 -4.05 -0.70 1.55
CA VAL A 71 -2.65 -1.10 1.72
C VAL A 71 -2.44 -1.68 3.11
N GLU A 72 -2.96 -1.00 4.14
CA GLU A 72 -2.85 -1.44 5.54
C GLU A 72 -3.47 -2.82 5.78
N ASN A 73 -4.65 -3.06 5.22
CA ASN A 73 -5.32 -4.36 5.32
C ASN A 73 -4.50 -5.48 4.65
N ARG A 74 -3.74 -5.18 3.60
CA ARG A 74 -2.92 -6.17 2.89
C ARG A 74 -1.59 -6.48 3.55
N ILE A 75 -1.02 -5.51 4.26
CA ILE A 75 0.18 -5.72 5.07
C ILE A 75 -0.15 -6.30 6.45
N ARG A 76 -1.39 -6.15 6.94
CA ARG A 76 -1.83 -6.66 8.25
C ARG A 76 -1.50 -8.15 8.49
N PRO A 77 -1.72 -9.09 7.55
CA PRO A 77 -1.33 -10.49 7.75
C PRO A 77 0.17 -10.69 7.96
N ILE A 78 1.01 -9.86 7.29
CA ILE A 78 2.47 -9.88 7.45
C ILE A 78 2.84 -9.35 8.85
N ALA A 79 2.22 -8.26 9.27
CA ALA A 79 2.45 -7.67 10.60
C ALA A 79 2.06 -8.62 11.74
N LEU A 80 0.91 -9.30 11.61
CA LEU A 80 0.46 -10.32 12.56
C LEU A 80 1.35 -11.57 12.53
N GLY A 81 1.72 -12.03 11.33
CA GLY A 81 2.58 -13.21 11.15
C GLY A 81 3.99 -13.03 11.71
N ARG A 82 4.52 -11.81 11.75
CA ARG A 82 5.86 -11.51 12.29
C ARG A 82 6.07 -11.99 13.72
N GLN A 83 5.04 -11.99 14.57
CA GLN A 83 5.15 -12.53 15.93
C GLN A 83 5.21 -14.07 15.97
N ASN A 84 4.77 -14.74 14.90
CA ASN A 84 4.71 -16.20 14.78
C ASN A 84 5.83 -16.80 13.91
N TRP A 85 6.64 -15.98 13.23
CA TRP A 85 7.73 -16.46 12.37
C TRP A 85 9.03 -16.63 13.15
N LEU A 86 9.12 -17.74 13.89
CA LEU A 86 10.28 -18.12 14.71
C LEU A 86 11.61 -18.24 13.92
N PHE A 87 11.54 -18.36 12.59
CA PHE A 87 12.71 -18.45 11.69
C PHE A 87 13.25 -17.08 11.25
N ALA A 88 12.54 -16.00 11.51
CA ALA A 88 12.95 -14.63 11.16
C ALA A 88 13.88 -13.99 12.22
N GLY A 89 14.77 -14.79 12.83
CA GLY A 89 15.70 -14.32 13.87
C GLY A 89 16.95 -13.58 13.35
N SER A 90 17.14 -13.49 12.03
CA SER A 90 18.27 -12.77 11.41
C SER A 90 17.83 -11.85 10.26
N LEU A 91 18.60 -10.79 9.99
CA LEU A 91 18.37 -9.88 8.86
C LEU A 91 18.28 -10.63 7.52
N ARG A 92 19.12 -11.66 7.32
CA ARG A 92 19.11 -12.48 6.11
C ARG A 92 17.80 -13.27 5.97
N ALA A 93 17.30 -13.84 7.06
CA ALA A 93 16.01 -14.53 7.05
C ALA A 93 14.85 -13.57 6.77
N GLY A 94 14.88 -12.37 7.37
CA GLY A 94 13.90 -11.30 7.10
C GLY A 94 13.85 -10.87 5.63
N LYS A 95 15.02 -10.70 4.98
CA LYS A 95 15.08 -10.38 3.54
C LYS A 95 14.46 -11.46 2.66
N ARG A 96 14.70 -12.74 2.96
CA ARG A 96 14.09 -13.85 2.22
C ARG A 96 12.57 -13.90 2.42
N ALA A 97 12.11 -13.76 3.66
CA ALA A 97 10.69 -13.71 3.97
C ALA A 97 9.99 -12.54 3.23
N ALA A 98 10.61 -11.37 3.19
CA ALA A 98 10.10 -10.22 2.44
C ALA A 98 10.01 -10.50 0.93
N ALA A 99 11.01 -11.15 0.33
CA ALA A 99 10.99 -11.53 -1.08
C ALA A 99 9.84 -12.50 -1.39
N VAL A 100 9.68 -13.56 -0.60
CA VAL A 100 8.59 -14.54 -0.77
C VAL A 100 7.22 -13.88 -0.59
N MET A 101 7.05 -13.06 0.44
CA MET A 101 5.79 -12.35 0.67
C MET A 101 5.46 -11.37 -0.46
N SER A 102 6.47 -10.72 -1.02
CA SER A 102 6.30 -9.82 -2.17
C SER A 102 5.81 -10.57 -3.41
N LEU A 103 6.37 -11.76 -3.68
CA LEU A 103 5.93 -12.63 -4.78
C LEU A 103 4.49 -13.11 -4.57
N ILE A 104 4.15 -13.60 -3.37
CA ILE A 104 2.80 -14.05 -3.03
C ILE A 104 1.78 -12.92 -3.23
N GLN A 105 2.07 -11.73 -2.71
CA GLN A 105 1.13 -10.62 -2.86
C GLN A 105 1.05 -10.10 -4.29
N SER A 106 2.15 -10.12 -5.03
CA SER A 106 2.14 -9.79 -6.46
C SER A 106 1.30 -10.80 -7.25
N ALA A 107 1.35 -12.10 -6.94
CA ALA A 107 0.48 -13.10 -7.55
C ALA A 107 -1.01 -12.80 -7.26
N LYS A 108 -1.36 -12.55 -5.99
CA LYS A 108 -2.74 -12.17 -5.62
C LYS A 108 -3.23 -10.90 -6.32
N LEU A 109 -2.35 -9.90 -6.46
CA LEU A 109 -2.64 -8.65 -7.16
C LEU A 109 -2.96 -8.85 -8.64
N ASN A 110 -2.36 -9.86 -9.27
CA ASN A 110 -2.60 -10.24 -10.67
C ASN A 110 -3.72 -11.27 -10.81
N GLY A 111 -4.50 -11.55 -9.75
CA GLY A 111 -5.61 -12.49 -9.78
C GLY A 111 -5.20 -13.97 -9.83
N LEU A 112 -3.94 -14.28 -9.51
CA LEU A 112 -3.41 -15.64 -9.57
C LEU A 112 -3.63 -16.38 -8.25
N ASP A 113 -3.81 -17.70 -8.33
CA ASP A 113 -3.60 -18.60 -7.18
C ASP A 113 -2.10 -18.61 -6.81
N PRO A 114 -1.71 -18.12 -5.62
CA PRO A 114 -0.30 -18.03 -5.25
C PRO A 114 0.39 -19.39 -5.11
N TYR A 115 -0.35 -20.43 -4.71
CA TYR A 115 0.21 -21.78 -4.60
C TYR A 115 0.49 -22.34 -5.99
N ALA A 116 -0.46 -22.26 -6.91
CA ALA A 116 -0.28 -22.71 -8.28
C ALA A 116 0.90 -21.97 -8.97
N TYR A 117 0.96 -20.64 -8.80
CA TYR A 117 2.04 -19.81 -9.30
C TYR A 117 3.41 -20.23 -8.74
N LEU A 118 3.54 -20.34 -7.41
CA LEU A 118 4.82 -20.68 -6.79
C LEU A 118 5.27 -22.11 -7.14
N ARG A 119 4.33 -23.06 -7.22
CA ARG A 119 4.63 -24.44 -7.64
C ARG A 119 5.22 -24.46 -9.05
N ASP A 120 4.53 -23.87 -10.03
CA ASP A 120 5.00 -23.82 -11.43
C ASP A 120 6.35 -23.12 -11.54
N VAL A 121 6.52 -21.97 -10.86
CA VAL A 121 7.79 -21.23 -10.89
C VAL A 121 8.93 -22.05 -10.30
N LEU A 122 8.73 -22.73 -9.18
CA LEU A 122 9.78 -23.54 -8.53
C LEU A 122 10.12 -24.80 -9.34
N GLU A 123 9.15 -25.39 -10.03
CA GLU A 123 9.37 -26.53 -10.95
C GLU A 123 10.14 -26.11 -12.21
N ARG A 124 9.89 -24.90 -12.74
CA ARG A 124 10.55 -24.36 -13.94
C ARG A 124 11.93 -23.78 -13.67
N LEU A 125 12.16 -23.25 -12.47
CA LEU A 125 13.39 -22.51 -12.12
C LEU A 125 14.70 -23.24 -12.48
N PRO A 126 14.84 -24.57 -12.28
CA PRO A 126 16.07 -25.29 -12.59
C PRO A 126 16.43 -25.31 -14.09
N THR A 127 15.43 -25.22 -14.97
CA THR A 127 15.61 -25.29 -16.43
C THR A 127 15.35 -23.95 -17.13
N GLN A 128 14.82 -22.94 -16.43
CA GLN A 128 14.54 -21.62 -16.99
C GLN A 128 15.86 -20.88 -17.34
N PRO A 129 16.03 -20.41 -18.59
CA PRO A 129 17.17 -19.57 -18.95
C PRO A 129 17.16 -18.26 -18.14
N ALA A 130 18.30 -17.84 -17.61
CA ALA A 130 18.40 -16.62 -16.81
C ALA A 130 17.88 -15.37 -17.55
N ARG A 131 18.10 -15.27 -18.87
CA ARG A 131 17.57 -14.20 -19.72
C ARG A 131 16.04 -14.13 -19.79
N SER A 132 15.37 -15.25 -19.52
CA SER A 132 13.91 -15.42 -19.58
C SER A 132 13.28 -15.46 -18.19
N ILE A 133 14.00 -15.14 -17.12
CA ILE A 133 13.45 -15.14 -15.75
C ILE A 133 12.25 -14.21 -15.59
N GLY A 134 12.18 -13.14 -16.39
CA GLY A 134 11.08 -12.19 -16.40
C GLY A 134 9.72 -12.80 -16.77
N GLU A 135 9.69 -13.92 -17.50
CA GLU A 135 8.47 -14.66 -17.83
C GLU A 135 7.83 -15.33 -16.61
N LEU A 136 8.63 -15.58 -15.56
CA LEU A 136 8.16 -16.15 -14.30
C LEU A 136 7.58 -15.07 -13.36
N LEU A 137 7.60 -13.79 -13.75
CA LEU A 137 7.04 -12.72 -12.90
C LEU A 137 5.51 -12.79 -12.88
N PRO A 138 4.86 -12.48 -11.74
CA PRO A 138 3.42 -12.67 -11.59
C PRO A 138 2.53 -11.99 -12.64
N HIS A 139 2.95 -10.85 -13.18
CA HIS A 139 2.19 -10.09 -14.19
C HIS A 139 2.42 -10.57 -15.63
N ARG A 140 3.36 -11.51 -15.83
CA ARG A 140 3.69 -12.12 -17.13
C ARG A 140 3.52 -13.64 -17.12
N TRP A 141 3.12 -14.19 -15.97
CA TRP A 141 3.02 -15.62 -15.77
C TRP A 141 1.89 -16.20 -16.62
N VAL A 142 2.22 -17.27 -17.34
CA VAL A 142 1.28 -18.11 -18.08
C VAL A 142 1.44 -19.52 -17.53
N SER A 143 0.33 -20.13 -17.11
CA SER A 143 0.35 -21.48 -16.55
C SER A 143 0.80 -22.48 -17.62
N HIS A 144 1.81 -23.28 -17.30
CA HIS A 144 2.20 -24.46 -18.10
C HIS A 144 1.57 -25.76 -17.56
N LEU A 145 0.99 -25.70 -16.37
CA LEU A 145 0.23 -26.78 -15.77
C LEU A 145 -1.23 -26.59 -16.20
N GLY A 146 -1.72 -27.49 -17.06
CA GLY A 146 -3.14 -27.59 -17.41
C GLY A 146 -4.00 -28.07 -16.26
#